data_AF-A0A356B147-F1
#
_entry.id   AF-A0A356B147-F1
#
_cell.length_a   1.000
_cell.length_b   1.000
_cell.length_c   1.000
_cell.angle_alpha   90.00
_cell.angle_beta   90.00
_cell.angle_gamma   90.00
#
_symmetry.space_group_name_H-M   'P 1'
#
loop_
_entity.id
_entity.type
_entity.pdbx_description
1 polymer ?
#
loop_
_entity_poly.entity_id
_entity_poly.type
_entity_poly.pdbx_seq_one_letter_code
_entity_poly.pdbx_strand_id
1 'polypeptide(L)'
;LVSGIWHGAGWHFVVWGLVNGIFVCISNIAILKSKRLPWFLAWALTFAGILLTRVLFDAQNTDQAVRVLKVLVDIRPLFNDTRAFLASGLAYVQGHVHEILVLLASAVICFGAKNSMEMTEDFPLNTKTAVFAAVLFTFSVFMMGSVSDFLYFQF
;
A
#
# COMPACT_ATOMS: atom_id res chain seq x y z
N LEU A 1 3.24 -13.28 -11.03
CA LEU A 1 2.71 -13.20 -12.42
C LEU A 1 1.22 -13.52 -12.50
N VAL A 2 0.76 -14.71 -12.06
CA VAL A 2 -0.67 -15.07 -12.06
C VAL A 2 -1.54 -14.02 -11.37
N SER A 3 -1.11 -13.52 -10.21
CA SER A 3 -1.79 -12.42 -9.51
C SER A 3 -1.95 -11.17 -10.38
N GLY A 4 -0.97 -10.79 -11.20
CA GLY A 4 -1.09 -9.62 -12.09
C GLY A 4 -2.13 -9.83 -13.18
N ILE A 5 -2.07 -10.98 -13.86
CA ILE A 5 -3.03 -11.34 -14.91
C ILE A 5 -4.47 -11.40 -14.38
N TRP A 6 -4.65 -11.84 -13.13
CA TRP A 6 -5.97 -11.88 -12.49
C TRP A 6 -6.57 -10.49 -12.27
N HIS A 7 -5.75 -9.47 -11.99
CA HIS A 7 -6.24 -8.11 -11.73
C HIS A 7 -6.55 -7.32 -13.01
N GLY A 8 -5.98 -7.71 -14.17
CA GLY A 8 -6.36 -7.09 -15.44
C GLY A 8 -5.50 -7.52 -16.63
N ALA A 9 -6.02 -7.26 -17.83
CA ALA A 9 -5.37 -7.61 -19.10
C ALA A 9 -4.32 -6.58 -19.57
N GLY A 10 -4.21 -5.43 -18.88
CA GLY A 10 -3.25 -4.38 -19.22
C GLY A 10 -1.80 -4.82 -18.98
N TRP A 11 -0.88 -4.36 -19.84
CA TRP A 11 0.56 -4.66 -19.70
C TRP A 11 1.16 -4.18 -18.37
N HIS A 12 0.65 -3.09 -17.79
CA HIS A 12 1.08 -2.61 -16.48
C HIS A 12 0.82 -3.63 -15.36
N PHE A 13 -0.28 -4.40 -15.41
CA PHE A 13 -0.56 -5.48 -14.46
C PHE A 13 0.38 -6.68 -14.63
N VAL A 14 0.74 -7.03 -15.88
CA VAL A 14 1.72 -8.09 -16.16
C VAL A 14 3.09 -7.70 -15.60
N VAL A 15 3.53 -6.47 -15.87
CA VAL A 15 4.79 -5.93 -15.35
C VAL A 15 4.75 -5.86 -13.82
N TRP A 16 3.66 -5.39 -13.22
CA TRP A 16 3.46 -5.39 -11.78
C TRP A 16 3.61 -6.80 -11.18
N GLY A 17 2.95 -7.80 -11.77
CA GLY A 17 3.01 -9.18 -11.31
C GLY A 17 4.38 -9.84 -11.49
N LEU A 18 5.18 -9.37 -12.46
CA LEU A 18 6.57 -9.78 -12.67
C LEU A 18 7.50 -9.14 -11.63
N VAL A 19 7.41 -7.83 -11.43
CA VAL A 19 8.26 -7.07 -10.49
C VAL A 19 8.08 -7.59 -9.06
N ASN A 20 6.85 -7.79 -8.60
CA ASN A 20 6.60 -8.37 -7.28
C ASN A 20 7.13 -9.81 -7.16
N GLY A 21 7.03 -10.60 -8.24
CA GLY A 21 7.63 -11.95 -8.28
C GLY A 21 9.15 -11.92 -8.13
N ILE A 22 9.82 -10.99 -8.83
CA ILE A 22 11.27 -10.78 -8.70
C ILE A 22 11.63 -10.38 -7.27
N PHE A 23 10.87 -9.48 -6.63
CA PHE A 23 11.11 -9.10 -5.23
C PHE A 23 11.01 -10.28 -4.28
N VAL A 24 10.02 -11.15 -4.44
CA VAL A 24 9.89 -12.37 -3.63
C VAL A 24 11.08 -13.31 -3.87
N CYS A 25 11.49 -13.52 -5.12
CA CYS A 25 12.66 -14.34 -5.43
C CYS A 25 13.95 -13.81 -4.80
N ILE A 26 14.20 -12.49 -4.90
CA ILE A 26 15.37 -11.84 -4.29
C ILE A 26 15.35 -12.00 -2.77
N SER A 27 14.20 -11.74 -2.14
CA SER A 27 14.02 -11.88 -0.69
C SER A 27 14.30 -13.32 -0.24
N ASN A 28 13.74 -14.31 -0.95
CA ASN A 28 13.95 -15.72 -0.63
C ASN A 28 15.42 -16.15 -0.79
N ILE A 29 16.11 -15.70 -1.84
CA ILE A 29 17.54 -15.97 -2.02
C ILE A 29 18.37 -15.34 -0.90
N ALA A 30 18.05 -14.12 -0.47
CA ALA A 30 18.73 -13.47 0.64
C ALA A 30 18.59 -14.26 1.95
N ILE A 31 17.38 -14.78 2.23
CA ILE A 31 17.11 -15.67 3.37
C ILE A 31 17.94 -16.95 3.28
N LEU A 32 17.91 -17.64 2.12
CA LEU A 32 18.68 -18.88 1.92
C LEU A 32 20.20 -18.68 2.08
N LYS A 33 20.71 -17.51 1.65
CA LYS A 33 22.13 -17.16 1.82
C LYS A 33 22.45 -16.53 3.18
N SER A 34 21.49 -16.47 4.10
CA SER A 34 21.64 -15.82 5.41
C SER A 34 22.18 -14.38 5.31
N LYS A 35 21.91 -13.69 4.19
CA LYS A 35 22.31 -12.31 3.98
C LYS A 35 21.27 -11.40 4.61
N ARG A 36 21.66 -10.66 5.64
CA ARG A 36 20.82 -9.66 6.29
C ARG A 36 21.27 -8.26 5.86
N LEU A 37 20.32 -7.47 5.39
CA LEU A 37 20.50 -6.04 5.19
C LEU A 37 20.37 -5.33 6.55
N PRO A 38 21.04 -4.19 6.76
CA PRO A 38 20.74 -3.30 7.87
C PRO A 38 19.25 -2.94 7.87
N TRP A 39 18.63 -2.90 9.05
CA TRP A 39 17.17 -2.76 9.19
C TRP A 39 16.60 -1.56 8.41
N PHE A 40 17.27 -0.40 8.48
CA PHE A 40 16.83 0.81 7.81
C PHE A 40 16.87 0.68 6.29
N LEU A 41 17.93 0.03 5.76
CA LEU A 41 18.06 -0.17 4.32
C LEU A 41 17.01 -1.17 3.81
N ALA A 42 16.76 -2.25 4.56
CA ALA A 42 15.71 -3.20 4.24
C ALA A 42 14.32 -2.53 4.23
N TRP A 43 14.04 -1.70 5.24
CA TRP A 43 12.80 -0.94 5.33
C TRP A 43 12.64 0.05 4.17
N ALA A 44 13.66 0.87 3.89
CA ALA A 44 13.61 1.87 2.83
C ALA A 44 13.46 1.23 1.44
N LEU A 45 14.17 0.13 1.16
CA LEU A 45 14.03 -0.61 -0.10
C LEU A 45 12.65 -1.22 -0.25
N THR A 46 12.08 -1.78 0.82
CA THR A 46 10.73 -2.35 0.79
C THR A 46 9.69 -1.27 0.56
N PHE A 47 9.81 -0.14 1.28
CA PHE A 47 8.91 1.00 1.13
C PHE A 47 8.95 1.57 -0.29
N ALA A 48 10.15 1.85 -0.82
CA ALA A 48 10.30 2.33 -2.19
C ALA A 48 9.78 1.31 -3.22
N GLY A 49 10.08 0.03 -3.03
CA GLY A 49 9.60 -1.05 -3.91
C GLY A 49 8.07 -1.12 -3.96
N ILE A 50 7.40 -1.04 -2.81
CA ILE A 50 5.93 -1.05 -2.73
C ILE A 50 5.32 0.20 -3.36
N LEU A 51 5.91 1.39 -3.15
CA LEU A 51 5.43 2.62 -3.78
C LEU A 51 5.53 2.55 -5.31
N LEU A 52 6.65 2.07 -5.84
CA LEU A 52 6.87 1.94 -7.28
C LEU A 52 5.92 0.90 -7.90
N THR A 53 5.70 -0.24 -7.24
CA THR A 53 4.74 -1.24 -7.72
C THR A 53 3.31 -0.72 -7.62
N ARG A 54 2.97 0.07 -6.60
CA ARG A 54 1.62 0.65 -6.48
C ARG A 54 1.26 1.53 -7.68
N VAL A 55 2.21 2.31 -8.22
CA VAL A 55 1.99 3.12 -9.43
C VAL A 55 1.61 2.25 -10.63
N LEU A 56 2.27 1.09 -10.81
CA LEU A 56 1.96 0.16 -11.90
C LEU A 56 0.57 -0.48 -11.74
N PHE A 57 0.07 -0.60 -10.51
CA PHE A 57 -1.21 -1.21 -10.22
C PHE A 57 -2.40 -0.24 -10.36
N ASP A 58 -2.18 1.04 -10.03
CA ASP A 58 -3.23 2.07 -9.99
C ASP A 58 -3.39 2.84 -11.31
N ALA A 59 -2.38 2.79 -12.19
CA ALA A 59 -2.43 3.48 -13.47
C ALA A 59 -3.48 2.88 -14.42
N GLN A 60 -4.20 3.72 -15.15
CA GLN A 60 -5.22 3.32 -16.12
C GLN A 60 -4.61 2.68 -17.37
N ASN A 61 -3.36 3.01 -17.70
CA ASN A 61 -2.62 2.45 -18.82
C ASN A 61 -1.11 2.53 -18.61
N THR A 62 -0.36 1.83 -19.46
CA THR A 62 1.10 1.74 -19.38
C THR A 62 1.79 3.09 -19.54
N ASP A 63 1.26 3.98 -20.41
CA ASP A 63 1.83 5.29 -20.65
C ASP A 63 1.70 6.21 -19.43
N GLN A 64 0.55 6.18 -18.76
CA GLN A 64 0.33 6.90 -17.51
C GLN A 64 1.28 6.39 -16.41
N ALA A 65 1.43 5.06 -16.27
CA ALA A 65 2.33 4.48 -15.29
C ALA A 65 3.78 4.97 -15.48
N VAL A 66 4.28 4.93 -16.72
CA VAL A 66 5.63 5.41 -17.06
C VAL A 66 5.77 6.91 -16.82
N ARG A 67 4.75 7.71 -17.15
CA ARG A 67 4.76 9.16 -16.90
C ARG A 67 4.86 9.47 -15.40
N VAL A 68 4.04 8.83 -14.58
CA VAL A 68 4.04 9.04 -13.12
C VAL A 68 5.39 8.61 -12.53
N LEU A 69 5.92 7.45 -12.92
CA LEU A 69 7.24 7.00 -12.47
C LEU A 69 8.36 8.00 -12.83
N LYS A 70 8.31 8.60 -14.02
CA LYS A 70 9.29 9.63 -14.43
C LYS A 70 9.18 10.90 -13.58
N VAL A 71 7.96 11.34 -13.28
CA VAL A 71 7.73 12.54 -12.46
C VAL A 71 8.14 12.30 -11.00
N LEU A 72 7.91 11.10 -10.46
CA LEU A 72 8.26 10.75 -9.08
C LEU A 72 9.76 10.88 -8.79
N VAL A 73 10.61 10.64 -9.78
CA VAL A 73 12.08 10.74 -9.65
C VAL A 73 12.62 12.07 -10.17
N ASP A 74 11.77 12.95 -10.69
CA ASP A 74 12.18 14.22 -11.27
C ASP A 74 12.39 15.29 -10.19
N ILE A 75 13.66 15.52 -9.85
CA ILE A 75 14.07 16.54 -8.87
C ILE A 75 14.39 17.90 -9.50
N ARG A 76 14.35 18.02 -10.84
CA ARG A 76 14.71 19.27 -11.54
C ARG A 76 13.86 20.48 -11.11
N PRO A 77 12.54 20.36 -10.88
CA PRO A 77 11.72 21.50 -10.46
C PRO A 77 12.19 22.15 -9.15
N LEU A 78 12.71 21.35 -8.21
CA LEU A 78 13.23 21.83 -6.93
C LEU A 78 14.43 22.78 -7.11
N PHE A 79 15.30 22.48 -8.07
CA PHE A 79 16.52 23.26 -8.33
C PHE A 79 16.32 24.40 -9.32
N ASN A 80 15.37 24.26 -10.25
CA ASN A 80 15.10 25.28 -11.26
C ASN A 80 14.34 26.49 -10.70
N ASP A 81 13.33 26.24 -9.86
CA ASP A 81 12.60 27.31 -9.17
C ASP A 81 12.10 26.80 -7.81
N THR A 82 12.97 26.91 -6.81
CA THR A 82 12.67 26.46 -5.45
C THR A 82 11.48 27.18 -4.85
N ARG A 83 11.25 28.47 -5.19
CA ARG A 83 10.14 29.24 -4.64
C ARG A 83 8.81 28.73 -5.19
N ALA A 84 8.72 28.54 -6.51
CA ALA A 84 7.53 27.97 -7.13
C ALA A 84 7.27 26.54 -6.65
N PHE A 85 8.32 25.73 -6.52
CA PHE A 85 8.21 24.36 -5.98
C PHE A 85 7.61 24.36 -4.57
N LEU A 86 8.15 25.16 -3.65
CA LEU A 86 7.64 25.26 -2.28
C LEU A 86 6.21 25.82 -2.23
N ALA A 87 5.88 26.81 -3.06
CA ALA A 87 4.53 27.35 -3.14
C ALA A 87 3.53 26.28 -3.61
N SER A 88 3.90 25.47 -4.61
CA SER A 88 3.06 24.37 -5.09
C SER A 88 2.85 23.28 -4.04
N GLY A 89 3.91 22.94 -3.28
CA GLY A 89 3.83 21.99 -2.17
C GLY A 89 2.93 22.49 -1.04
N LEU A 90 3.04 23.77 -0.69
CA LEU A 90 2.20 24.39 0.33
C LEU A 90 0.72 24.42 -0.09
N ALA A 91 0.44 24.82 -1.34
CA ALA A 91 -0.91 24.81 -1.89
C ALA A 91 -1.50 23.40 -1.91
N TYR A 92 -0.69 22.38 -2.24
CA TYR A 92 -1.11 20.97 -2.21
C TYR A 92 -1.48 20.53 -0.78
N VAL A 93 -0.64 20.85 0.20
CA VAL A 93 -0.90 20.54 1.62
C VAL A 93 -2.17 21.23 2.11
N GLN A 94 -2.38 22.50 1.77
CA GLN A 94 -3.58 23.26 2.14
C GLN A 94 -4.86 22.67 1.51
N GLY A 95 -4.77 22.18 0.27
CA GLY A 95 -5.90 21.55 -0.41
C GLY A 95 -6.27 20.16 0.11
N HIS A 96 -5.34 19.47 0.81
CA HIS A 96 -5.50 18.07 1.22
C HIS A 96 -5.23 17.86 2.71
N VAL A 97 -5.54 18.85 3.54
CA VAL A 97 -5.27 18.79 5.00
C VAL A 97 -5.97 17.59 5.63
N HIS A 98 -7.22 17.31 5.23
CA HIS A 98 -7.98 16.20 5.77
C HIS A 98 -7.30 14.86 5.49
N GLU A 99 -6.91 14.59 4.24
CA GLU A 99 -6.23 13.37 3.82
C GLU A 99 -4.90 13.21 4.54
N ILE A 100 -4.14 14.30 4.67
CA ILE A 100 -2.86 14.30 5.39
C ILE A 100 -3.08 13.96 6.87
N LEU A 101 -4.10 14.53 7.52
CA LEU A 101 -4.41 14.22 8.92
C LEU A 101 -4.81 12.75 9.10
N VAL A 102 -5.60 12.19 8.18
CA VAL A 102 -5.96 10.77 8.20
C VAL A 102 -4.73 9.88 8.00
N LEU A 103 -3.83 10.23 7.08
CA LEU A 103 -2.58 9.51 6.87
C LEU A 103 -1.68 9.57 8.10
N LEU A 104 -1.56 10.72 8.75
CA LEU A 104 -0.78 10.90 9.98
C LEU A 104 -1.38 10.07 11.12
N ALA A 105 -2.69 10.12 11.32
CA ALA A 105 -3.37 9.30 12.33
C ALA A 105 -3.16 7.80 12.06
N SER A 106 -3.28 7.39 10.79
CA SER A 106 -3.02 6.01 10.38
C SER A 106 -1.57 5.60 10.65
N ALA A 107 -0.59 6.45 10.35
CA ALA A 107 0.81 6.18 10.64
C ALA A 107 1.06 6.04 12.15
N VAL A 108 0.47 6.90 12.98
CA VAL A 108 0.55 6.79 14.45
C VAL A 108 -0.01 5.45 14.93
N ILE A 109 -1.16 5.02 14.39
CA ILE A 109 -1.74 3.71 14.71
C ILE A 109 -0.83 2.58 14.25
N CYS A 110 -0.36 2.61 13.00
CA CYS A 110 0.48 1.54 12.43
C CYS A 110 1.83 1.36 13.14
N PHE A 111 2.45 2.45 13.63
CA PHE A 111 3.74 2.40 14.31
C PHE A 111 3.62 2.34 15.84
N GLY A 112 2.48 2.73 16.42
CA GLY A 112 2.28 2.82 17.86
C GLY A 112 1.35 1.76 18.46
N ALA A 113 0.45 1.17 17.67
CA ALA A 113 -0.45 0.12 18.12
C ALA A 113 0.11 -1.27 17.84
N LYS A 114 -0.32 -2.26 18.64
CA LYS A 114 -0.01 -3.67 18.39
C LYS A 114 -0.58 -4.09 17.03
N ASN A 115 0.23 -4.76 16.22
CA ASN A 115 -0.25 -5.35 14.97
C ASN A 115 -1.09 -6.63 15.25
N SER A 116 -1.79 -7.13 14.23
CA SER A 116 -2.69 -8.28 14.39
C SER A 116 -2.01 -9.55 14.90
N MET A 117 -0.74 -9.78 14.56
CA MET A 117 0.03 -10.92 15.05
C MET A 117 0.31 -10.78 16.55
N GLU A 118 0.79 -9.62 16.99
CA GLU A 118 1.04 -9.31 18.41
C GLU A 118 -0.25 -9.36 19.25
N MET A 119 -1.39 -8.96 18.68
CA MET A 119 -2.69 -9.08 19.35
C MET A 119 -3.14 -10.54 19.51
N THR A 120 -2.68 -11.43 18.63
CA THR A 120 -3.05 -12.85 18.65
C THR A 120 -2.26 -13.62 19.70
N GLU A 121 -1.01 -13.25 19.95
CA GLU A 121 -0.14 -13.90 20.95
C GLU A 121 -0.74 -13.86 22.37
N ASP A 122 -1.35 -12.72 22.73
CA ASP A 122 -1.96 -12.50 24.05
C ASP A 122 -3.50 -12.66 24.03
N PHE A 123 -4.10 -13.25 22.99
CA PHE A 123 -5.55 -13.19 22.80
C PHE A 123 -6.30 -14.02 23.86
N PRO A 124 -7.13 -13.38 24.72
CA PRO A 124 -7.80 -14.10 25.78
C PRO A 124 -9.00 -14.89 25.24
N LEU A 125 -8.95 -16.21 25.35
CA LEU A 125 -10.07 -17.10 25.04
C LEU A 125 -11.05 -17.17 26.22
N ASN A 126 -11.92 -16.17 26.34
CA ASN A 126 -12.93 -16.10 27.38
C ASN A 126 -14.33 -15.87 26.81
N THR A 127 -15.36 -16.04 27.65
CA THR A 127 -16.76 -15.90 27.21
C THR A 127 -17.06 -14.50 26.68
N LYS A 128 -16.37 -13.45 27.15
CA LYS A 128 -16.58 -12.08 26.67
C LYS A 128 -16.09 -11.90 25.24
N THR A 129 -14.89 -12.40 24.91
CA THR A 129 -14.36 -12.35 23.54
C THR A 129 -15.18 -13.23 22.60
N ALA A 130 -15.64 -14.40 23.07
CA ALA A 130 -16.55 -15.25 22.30
C ALA A 130 -17.89 -14.57 21.99
N VAL A 131 -18.53 -13.94 22.99
CA VAL A 131 -19.78 -13.19 22.79
C VAL A 131 -19.56 -12.00 21.86
N PHE A 132 -18.47 -11.25 22.03
CA PHE A 132 -18.13 -10.13 21.16
C PHE A 132 -17.92 -10.58 19.70
N ALA A 133 -17.17 -11.66 19.48
CA ALA A 133 -16.99 -12.25 18.16
C ALA A 133 -18.31 -12.73 17.55
N ALA A 134 -19.19 -13.36 18.35
CA ALA A 134 -20.52 -13.79 17.90
C ALA A 134 -21.41 -12.60 17.49
N VAL A 135 -21.36 -11.49 18.24
CA VAL A 135 -22.08 -10.25 17.89
C VAL A 135 -21.55 -9.67 16.58
N LEU A 136 -20.23 -9.54 16.43
CA LEU A 136 -19.61 -9.04 15.19
C LEU A 136 -19.92 -9.92 13.99
N PHE A 137 -19.85 -11.24 14.16
CA PHE A 137 -20.19 -12.20 13.12
C PHE A 137 -21.65 -12.08 12.70
N THR A 138 -22.56 -12.03 13.67
CA THR A 138 -24.00 -11.87 13.43
C THR A 138 -24.27 -10.57 12.67
N PHE A 139 -23.68 -9.46 13.13
CA PHE A 139 -23.78 -8.16 12.45
C PHE A 139 -23.26 -8.23 11.01
N SER A 140 -22.11 -8.88 10.80
CA SER A 140 -21.53 -9.07 9.47
C SER A 140 -22.44 -9.87 8.54
N VAL A 141 -23.08 -10.94 9.03
CA VAL A 141 -24.05 -11.75 8.27
C VAL A 141 -25.27 -10.93 7.88
N PHE A 142 -25.80 -10.10 8.78
CA PHE A 142 -26.92 -9.22 8.47
C PHE A 142 -26.56 -8.12 7.45
N MET A 143 -25.33 -7.60 7.50
CA MET A 143 -24.85 -6.58 6.55
C MET A 143 -24.47 -7.16 5.18
N MET A 144 -24.23 -8.48 5.07
CA MET A 144 -23.85 -9.14 3.82
C MET A 144 -24.92 -9.04 2.72
N GLY A 145 -26.19 -8.80 3.09
CA GLY A 145 -27.29 -8.58 2.15
C GLY A 145 -27.37 -7.18 1.56
N SER A 146 -26.56 -6.22 2.05
CA SER A 146 -26.42 -4.93 1.38
C SER A 146 -25.65 -5.13 0.08
N VAL A 147 -26.29 -4.88 -1.05
CA VAL A 147 -25.67 -5.02 -2.37
C VAL A 147 -24.56 -3.97 -2.46
N SER A 148 -23.31 -4.41 -2.32
CA SER A 148 -22.19 -3.63 -2.77
C SER A 148 -22.05 -3.87 -4.26
N ASP A 149 -22.24 -2.83 -5.07
CA ASP A 149 -21.95 -2.91 -6.51
C ASP A 149 -20.54 -3.47 -6.68
N PHE A 150 -20.43 -4.54 -7.46
CA PHE A 150 -19.16 -5.22 -7.67
C PHE A 150 -18.23 -4.24 -8.39
N LEU A 151 -17.15 -3.83 -7.72
CA LEU A 151 -16.19 -2.80 -8.17
C LEU A 151 -15.70 -3.00 -9.62
N TYR A 152 -15.73 -4.22 -10.15
CA TYR A 152 -15.33 -4.53 -11.53
C TYR A 152 -16.28 -4.02 -12.63
N PHE A 153 -17.47 -3.51 -12.28
CA PHE A 153 -18.43 -2.93 -13.25
C PHE A 153 -18.50 -1.39 -13.20
N GLN A 154 -17.64 -0.73 -12.42
CA GLN A 154 -17.59 0.73 -12.30
C GLN A 154 -16.52 1.39 -13.20
N PHE A 155 -16.10 0.72 -14.27
CA PHE A 155 -15.16 1.27 -15.26
C PHE A 155 -15.86 1.65 -16.56
#